data_AF-A0A167MU56-F1
#
_entry.id   AF-A0A167MU56-F1
#
_cell.length_a   1.000
_cell.length_b   1.000
_cell.length_c   1.000
_cell.angle_alpha   90.00
_cell.angle_beta   90.00
_cell.angle_gamma   90.00
#
_symmetry.space_group_name_H-M   'P 1'
#
loop_
_entity.id
_entity.type
_entity.pdbx_description
1 polymer ?
#
loop_
_entity_poly.entity_id
_entity_poly.type
_entity_poly.pdbx_seq_one_letter_code
_entity_poly.pdbx_strand_id
1 'polypeptide(L)'
;FAVSLDFVCRFLSQQLNWSIRHATKAAQKLPEDFRHQCYQLCLCTASLIQHYAIPADCIVNSDQMQLQLQYGGSVTYAERNSKQVPVVGKEEKCACTVFTGLSMAGQLLSFQSIWEG
;
A
#
# COMPACT_ATOMS: atom_id res chain seq x y z
N PHE A 1 -24.69 -11.78 29.24
CA PHE A 1 -23.94 -10.78 30.01
C PHE A 1 -23.68 -9.58 29.11
N ALA A 2 -24.21 -8.40 29.45
CA ALA A 2 -23.94 -7.16 28.72
C ALA A 2 -23.00 -6.32 29.59
N VAL A 3 -21.83 -5.99 29.07
CA VAL A 3 -20.82 -5.20 29.77
C VAL A 3 -20.76 -3.83 29.13
N SER A 4 -20.73 -2.77 29.93
CA SER A 4 -20.67 -1.40 29.40
C SER A 4 -19.32 -1.12 28.76
N LEU A 5 -19.32 -0.32 27.70
CA LEU A 5 -18.11 0.07 26.96
C LEU A 5 -17.12 0.82 27.89
N ASP A 6 -17.65 1.57 28.85
CA ASP A 6 -16.86 2.26 29.87
C ASP A 6 -16.14 1.31 30.83
N PHE A 7 -16.78 0.21 31.25
CA PHE A 7 -16.10 -0.83 32.03
C PHE A 7 -14.96 -1.45 31.24
N VAL A 8 -15.18 -1.75 29.95
CA VAL A 8 -14.16 -2.34 29.07
C VAL A 8 -12.97 -1.40 28.92
N CYS A 9 -13.19 -0.11 28.63
CA CYS A 9 -12.12 0.89 28.53
C CYS A 9 -11.31 1.03 29.82
N ARG A 10 -11.98 1.05 30.99
CA ARG A 10 -11.32 1.12 32.29
C ARG A 10 -10.52 -0.14 32.58
N PHE A 11 -11.07 -1.32 32.29
CA PHE A 11 -10.38 -2.59 32.49
C PHE A 11 -9.12 -2.69 31.60
N LEU A 12 -9.24 -2.41 30.30
CA LEU A 12 -8.12 -2.47 29.35
C LEU A 12 -7.00 -1.49 29.72
N SER A 13 -7.34 -0.28 30.16
CA SER A 13 -6.34 0.74 30.51
C SER A 13 -5.71 0.55 31.89
N GLN A 14 -6.51 0.18 32.90
CA GLN A 14 -6.05 0.14 34.30
C GLN A 14 -5.53 -1.22 34.73
N GLN A 15 -6.08 -2.32 34.21
CA GLN A 15 -5.68 -3.67 34.60
C GLN A 15 -4.67 -4.27 33.61
N LEU A 16 -4.81 -3.97 32.31
CA LEU A 16 -3.91 -4.52 31.28
C LEU A 16 -2.86 -3.51 30.78
N ASN A 17 -2.96 -2.21 31.14
CA ASN A 17 -2.10 -1.15 30.62
C ASN A 17 -2.09 -1.06 29.07
N TRP A 18 -3.24 -1.36 28.45
CA TRP A 18 -3.40 -1.33 26.99
C TRP A 18 -3.97 0.01 26.52
N SER A 19 -3.58 0.40 25.30
CA SER A 19 -4.02 1.61 24.63
C SER A 19 -4.34 1.32 23.16
N ILE A 20 -5.21 2.12 22.56
CA ILE A 20 -5.46 2.06 21.12
C ILE A 20 -4.17 2.47 20.39
N ARG A 21 -3.72 1.64 19.45
CA ARG A 21 -2.52 1.89 18.65
C ARG A 21 -2.81 1.71 17.17
N HIS A 22 -2.26 2.61 16.36
CA HIS A 22 -2.26 2.46 14.91
C HIS A 22 -1.19 1.49 14.46
N ALA A 23 -1.51 0.66 13.48
CA ALA A 23 -0.51 -0.16 12.82
C ALA A 23 0.52 0.73 12.10
N THR A 24 1.80 0.50 12.39
CA THR A 24 2.91 1.20 11.74
C THR A 24 3.16 0.60 10.35
N LYS A 25 3.24 1.47 9.32
CA LYS A 25 3.53 1.06 7.94
C LYS A 25 5.06 1.04 7.73
N ALA A 26 5.56 0.08 6.96
CA ALA A 26 6.96 0.06 6.56
C ALA A 26 7.29 1.31 5.71
N ALA A 27 8.35 2.03 6.08
CA ALA A 27 8.86 3.14 5.28
C ALA A 27 9.51 2.59 4.01
N GLN A 28 9.00 2.99 2.84
CA GLN A 28 9.70 2.75 1.58
C GLN A 28 11.00 3.56 1.57
N LYS A 29 12.13 2.89 1.39
CA LYS A 29 13.42 3.55 1.20
C LYS A 29 13.56 3.91 -0.26
N LEU A 30 13.71 5.20 -0.55
CA LEU A 30 14.09 5.67 -1.88
C LEU A 30 15.62 5.57 -2.04
N PRO A 31 16.14 5.22 -3.22
CA PRO A 31 17.56 5.37 -3.53
C PRO A 31 18.01 6.83 -3.39
N GLU A 32 19.27 7.07 -3.04
CA GLU A 32 19.81 8.43 -2.87
C GLU A 32 19.78 9.25 -4.18
N ASP A 33 19.93 8.57 -5.32
CA ASP A 33 20.07 9.15 -6.65
C ASP A 33 18.78 9.10 -7.48
N PHE A 34 17.62 8.81 -6.87
CA PHE A 34 16.36 8.62 -7.60
C PHE A 34 16.02 9.78 -8.56
N ARG A 35 16.35 11.03 -8.19
CA ARG A 35 16.12 12.21 -9.03
C ARG A 35 16.92 12.16 -10.32
N HIS A 36 18.18 11.73 -10.23
CA HIS A 36 19.06 11.62 -11.38
C HIS A 36 18.58 10.50 -12.31
N GLN A 37 18.20 9.34 -11.74
CA GLN A 37 17.64 8.23 -12.51
C GLN A 37 16.35 8.63 -13.23
N CYS A 38 15.42 9.31 -12.54
CA CYS A 38 14.20 9.83 -13.16
C CYS A 38 14.51 10.81 -14.29
N TYR A 39 15.46 11.72 -14.09
CA TYR A 39 15.85 12.70 -15.11
C TYR A 39 16.47 12.04 -16.34
N GLN A 40 17.38 11.09 -16.16
CA GLN A 40 17.98 10.33 -17.26
C GLN A 40 16.92 9.54 -18.03
N LEU A 41 15.99 8.89 -17.33
CA LEU A 41 14.88 8.19 -17.95
C LEU A 41 14.05 9.15 -18.83
N CYS A 42 13.70 10.33 -18.31
CA CYS A 42 12.96 11.33 -19.09
C CYS A 42 13.68 11.73 -20.39
N LEU A 43 15.01 11.96 -20.33
CA LEU A 43 15.79 12.32 -21.51
C LEU A 43 15.88 11.16 -22.52
N CYS A 44 16.13 9.94 -22.05
CA CYS A 44 16.17 8.75 -22.90
C CYS A 44 14.83 8.52 -23.60
N THR A 45 13.72 8.62 -22.85
CA THR A 45 12.37 8.49 -23.40
C THR A 45 12.09 9.57 -24.43
N ALA A 46 12.41 10.85 -24.15
CA ALA A 46 12.21 11.93 -25.11
C ALA A 46 13.00 11.72 -26.41
N SER A 47 14.25 11.28 -26.30
CA SER A 47 15.11 10.95 -27.46
C SER A 47 14.51 9.82 -28.31
N LEU A 48 14.04 8.74 -27.67
CA LEU A 48 13.41 7.62 -28.37
C LEU A 48 12.09 8.02 -29.05
N ILE A 49 11.25 8.81 -28.38
CA ILE A 49 10.01 9.33 -28.96
C ILE A 49 10.31 10.16 -30.20
N GLN A 50 11.30 11.05 -30.12
CA GLN A 50 11.69 11.89 -31.25
C GLN A 50 12.25 11.07 -32.41
N HIS A 51 13.13 10.10 -32.13
CA HIS A 51 13.81 9.31 -33.15
C HIS A 51 12.90 8.33 -33.88
N TYR A 52 11.99 7.67 -33.15
CA TYR A 52 11.11 6.63 -33.71
C TYR A 52 9.68 7.10 -33.94
N ALA A 53 9.38 8.39 -33.68
CA ALA A 53 8.03 8.95 -33.75
C ALA A 53 6.99 8.11 -32.97
N ILE A 54 7.36 7.67 -31.76
CA ILE A 54 6.55 6.76 -30.94
C ILE A 54 5.22 7.45 -30.59
N PRO A 55 4.06 6.89 -30.96
CA PRO A 55 2.76 7.45 -30.60
C PRO A 55 2.53 7.46 -29.09
N ALA A 56 1.75 8.42 -28.62
CA ALA A 56 1.39 8.53 -27.19
C ALA A 56 0.68 7.26 -26.67
N ASP A 57 -0.08 6.57 -27.52
CA ASP A 57 -0.76 5.31 -27.18
C ASP A 57 0.21 4.17 -26.86
N CYS A 58 1.43 4.20 -27.42
CA CYS A 58 2.45 3.18 -27.20
C CYS A 58 3.30 3.44 -25.95
N ILE A 59 3.13 4.58 -25.29
CA ILE A 59 3.86 4.93 -24.07
C ILE A 59 2.95 4.61 -22.88
N VAL A 60 3.21 3.50 -22.21
CA VAL A 60 2.35 2.98 -21.14
C VAL A 60 3.10 2.99 -19.82
N ASN A 61 2.55 3.68 -18.83
CA ASN A 61 2.96 3.52 -17.44
C ASN A 61 2.15 2.37 -16.82
N SER A 62 2.84 1.32 -16.35
CA SER A 62 2.18 0.19 -15.70
C SER A 62 2.66 0.03 -14.27
N ASP A 63 1.73 -0.32 -13.38
CA ASP A 63 2.03 -0.56 -11.98
C ASP A 63 1.29 -1.81 -11.48
N GLN A 64 1.88 -2.45 -10.48
CA GLN A 64 1.36 -3.65 -9.84
C GLN A 64 1.10 -3.33 -8.37
N MET A 65 -0.16 -3.39 -7.95
CA MET A 65 -0.54 -3.14 -6.56
C MET A 65 -1.17 -4.38 -5.92
N GLN A 66 -0.94 -4.55 -4.62
CA GLN A 66 -1.61 -5.57 -3.83
C GLN A 66 -2.94 -5.04 -3.33
N LEU A 67 -4.04 -5.64 -3.79
CA LEU A 67 -5.39 -5.40 -3.29
C LEU A 67 -5.67 -6.33 -2.12
N GLN A 68 -5.74 -5.76 -0.92
CA GLN A 68 -6.16 -6.50 0.27
C GLN A 68 -7.69 -6.64 0.25
N LEU A 69 -8.18 -7.88 0.29
CA LEU A 69 -9.62 -8.18 0.29
C LEU A 69 -10.21 -8.23 1.71
N GLN A 70 -9.38 -7.98 2.73
CA GLN A 70 -9.76 -8.09 4.13
C GLN A 70 -10.20 -6.74 4.71
N TYR A 71 -11.30 -6.76 5.45
CA TYR A 71 -11.74 -5.63 6.26
C TYR A 71 -11.03 -5.67 7.63
N GLY A 72 -9.82 -5.12 7.69
CA GLY A 72 -9.05 -4.97 8.92
C GLY A 72 -9.07 -3.52 9.42
N GLY A 73 -9.48 -3.30 10.67
CA GLY A 73 -9.33 -1.98 11.31
C GLY A 73 -7.84 -1.59 11.41
N SER A 74 -7.52 -0.31 11.23
CA SER A 74 -6.13 0.19 11.37
C SER A 74 -5.65 0.27 12.82
N VAL A 75 -6.52 -0.09 13.76
CA VAL A 75 -6.37 0.11 15.20
C VAL A 75 -6.66 -1.18 15.94
N THR A 76 -5.82 -1.48 16.93
CA THR A 76 -6.02 -2.56 17.90
C THR A 76 -5.62 -2.09 19.30
N TYR A 77 -6.05 -2.82 20.32
CA TYR A 77 -5.57 -2.61 21.69
C TYR A 77 -4.26 -3.36 21.88
N ALA A 78 -3.23 -2.64 22.34
CA ALA A 78 -1.94 -3.22 22.68
C ALA A 78 -1.33 -2.55 23.90
N GLU A 79 -0.39 -3.22 24.53
CA GLU A 79 0.32 -2.69 25.70
C GLU A 79 0.97 -1.34 25.39
N ARG A 80 0.87 -0.43 26.36
CA ARG A 80 1.46 0.90 26.26
C ARG A 80 2.97 0.78 26.02
N ASN A 81 3.48 1.54 25.05
CA ASN A 81 4.88 1.53 24.58
C ASN A 81 5.29 0.31 23.73
N SER A 82 4.34 -0.54 23.31
CA SER A 82 4.65 -1.56 22.32
C SER A 82 5.14 -0.91 21.01
N LYS A 83 6.30 -1.36 20.54
CA LYS A 83 6.94 -0.88 19.30
C LYS A 83 6.40 -1.58 18.05
N GLN A 84 5.89 -2.80 18.20
CA GLN A 84 5.30 -3.60 17.14
C GLN A 84 3.99 -4.18 17.64
N VAL A 85 2.91 -3.83 16.96
CA VAL A 85 1.56 -4.22 17.35
C VAL A 85 0.97 -5.10 16.26
N PRO A 86 0.82 -6.42 16.50
CA PRO A 86 0.14 -7.30 15.56
C PRO A 86 -1.36 -6.95 15.55
N VAL A 87 -1.95 -6.87 14.37
CA VAL A 87 -3.39 -6.63 14.19
C VAL A 87 -4.01 -7.90 13.64
N VAL A 88 -5.00 -8.45 14.34
CA VAL A 88 -5.79 -9.60 13.89
C VAL A 88 -6.51 -9.23 12.59
N GLY A 89 -6.37 -10.05 11.56
CA GLY A 89 -6.89 -9.75 10.20
C GLY A 89 -5.96 -8.89 9.33
N LYS A 90 -4.71 -8.62 9.76
CA LYS A 90 -3.63 -8.18 8.85
C LYS A 90 -2.69 -9.30 8.43
N GLU A 91 -2.66 -10.40 9.17
CA GLU A 91 -1.75 -11.52 8.93
C GLU A 91 -2.32 -12.58 7.98
N GLU A 92 -3.65 -12.69 7.86
CA GLU A 92 -4.25 -13.54 6.85
C GLU A 92 -4.06 -12.90 5.46
N LYS A 93 -3.47 -13.68 4.54
CA LYS A 93 -3.06 -13.23 3.21
C LYS A 93 -4.17 -13.38 2.18
N CYS A 94 -5.40 -12.94 2.47
CA CYS A 94 -6.40 -12.82 1.42
C CYS A 94 -6.18 -11.51 0.65
N ALA A 95 -5.25 -11.53 -0.29
CA ALA A 95 -4.96 -10.43 -1.18
C ALA A 95 -4.83 -10.94 -2.61
N CYS A 96 -5.29 -10.16 -3.58
CA CYS A 96 -4.95 -10.38 -4.98
C CYS A 96 -4.02 -9.28 -5.45
N THR A 97 -3.23 -9.58 -6.47
CA THR A 97 -2.39 -8.59 -7.11
C THR A 97 -3.14 -8.05 -8.31
N VAL A 98 -3.28 -6.73 -8.40
CA VAL A 98 -3.87 -6.05 -9.55
C VAL A 98 -2.77 -5.37 -10.35
N PHE A 99 -2.65 -5.74 -11.61
CA PHE A 99 -1.80 -5.07 -12.59
C PHE A 99 -2.66 -4.18 -13.49
N THR A 100 -2.21 -2.95 -13.71
CA THR A 100 -2.87 -2.00 -14.61
C THR A 100 -1.86 -1.15 -15.36
N GLY A 101 -2.25 -0.65 -16.52
CA GLY A 101 -1.49 0.33 -17.29
C GLY A 101 -2.31 1.56 -17.66
N LEU A 102 -1.66 2.69 -17.82
CA LEU A 102 -2.23 3.93 -18.34
C LEU A 102 -1.33 4.42 -19.49
N SER A 103 -1.92 4.60 -20.69
CA SER A 103 -1.19 5.18 -21.81
C SER A 103 -1.03 6.70 -21.63
N MET A 104 -0.02 7.27 -22.27
CA MET A 104 0.19 8.72 -22.29
C MET A 104 -0.94 9.47 -23.02
N ALA A 105 -1.71 8.78 -23.86
CA ALA A 105 -2.94 9.31 -24.46
C ALA A 105 -4.12 9.37 -23.47
N GLY A 106 -3.94 8.92 -22.23
CA GLY A 106 -4.97 8.91 -21.19
C GLY A 106 -5.89 7.68 -21.24
N GLN A 107 -5.51 6.64 -21.99
CA GLN A 107 -6.28 5.40 -22.07
C GLN A 107 -5.87 4.45 -20.95
N LEU A 108 -6.85 4.06 -20.14
CA LEU A 108 -6.69 3.02 -19.14
C LEU A 108 -6.69 1.65 -19.84
N LEU A 109 -5.64 0.86 -19.62
CA LEU A 109 -5.53 -0.51 -20.13
C LEU A 109 -6.30 -1.48 -19.22
N SER A 110 -6.56 -2.67 -19.74
CA SER A 110 -7.27 -3.71 -19.01
C SER A 110 -6.55 -4.09 -17.71
N PHE A 111 -7.33 -4.24 -16.63
CA PHE A 111 -6.85 -4.77 -15.37
C PHE A 111 -6.63 -6.27 -15.47
N GLN A 112 -5.52 -6.75 -14.90
CA GLN A 112 -5.29 -8.16 -14.67
C GLN A 112 -5.26 -8.41 -13.16
N SER A 113 -6.21 -9.20 -12.67
CA SER A 113 -6.17 -9.73 -11.30
C SER A 113 -5.41 -11.05 -11.29
N ILE A 114 -4.28 -11.07 -10.59
CA ILE A 114 -3.46 -12.25 -10.35
C ILE A 114 -3.81 -12.76 -8.95
N TRP A 115 -4.30 -13.99 -8.90
CA TRP A 115 -4.66 -14.68 -7.67
C TRP A 115 -3.62 -15.77 -7.42
N GLU A 116 -2.74 -15.54 -6.45
CA GLU A 116 -1.88 -16.60 -5.89
C GLU A 116 -2.55 -17.12 -4.62
N GLY A 117 -2.74 -18.44 -4.53
CA GLY A 117 -3.31 -19.14 -3.39
C GLY A 117 -2.23 -19.72 -2.48
#